data_AF-H8ZUI0-F1
#
_entry.id   AF-H8ZUI0-F1
#
_cell.length_a   1.000
_cell.length_b   1.000
_cell.length_c   1.000
_cell.angle_alpha   90.00
_cell.angle_beta   90.00
_cell.angle_gamma   90.00
#
_symmetry.space_group_name_H-M   'P 1'
#
loop_
_entity.id
_entity.type
_entity.pdbx_description
1 polymer ?
#
loop_
_entity_poly.entity_id
_entity_poly.type
_entity_poly.pdbx_seq_one_letter_code
_entity_poly.pdbx_strand_id
1 'polypeptide(L)'
;KAEVGNALCPVHHEEDTRIMLDMGVNAVRLAHYPQATYMYDLMDKHGIVTWAEIPFVGPGGYADKGLVDQPSFRENGKEQLKEMIRQHYNHPSICFWGLFNELKEQGDNPVEYIKELNAIAHQEDPTRPTTSASNQEGALNFITDHIAWNRYDGWYGATPATLATWLDATHKNHPEMKIAISEYGAGASIYHQQDSLAQTVPGSWWHPENWQTEYHIQNWKIINERPYVWASFV
;
A
#
# COMPACT_ATOMS: atom_id res chain seq x y z
N LYS A 1 -17.31 -11.64 -15.42
CA LYS A 1 -17.39 -12.62 -14.29
C LYS A 1 -15.96 -12.94 -13.90
N ALA A 2 -15.64 -13.05 -12.62
CA ALA A 2 -14.32 -13.56 -12.22
C ALA A 2 -14.22 -15.01 -12.69
N GLU A 3 -13.19 -15.32 -13.48
CA GLU A 3 -13.01 -16.67 -14.03
C GLU A 3 -12.42 -17.63 -12.99
N VAL A 4 -11.49 -17.16 -12.14
CA VAL A 4 -10.83 -17.98 -11.11
C VAL A 4 -10.85 -17.39 -9.69
N GLY A 5 -11.21 -16.12 -9.50
CA GLY A 5 -11.16 -15.47 -8.18
C GLY A 5 -9.75 -15.51 -7.58
N ASN A 6 -9.63 -15.82 -6.28
CA ASN A 6 -8.35 -15.98 -5.59
C ASN A 6 -7.80 -17.42 -5.61
N ALA A 7 -8.42 -18.34 -6.37
CA ALA A 7 -7.97 -19.72 -6.49
C ALA A 7 -6.80 -19.83 -7.48
N LEU A 8 -5.69 -19.15 -7.17
CA LEU A 8 -4.54 -19.03 -8.05
C LEU A 8 -3.73 -20.34 -8.10
N CYS A 9 -3.23 -20.66 -9.29
CA CYS A 9 -2.27 -21.73 -9.53
C CYS A 9 -0.86 -21.12 -9.65
N PRO A 10 0.22 -21.91 -9.53
CA PRO A 10 1.59 -21.43 -9.67
C PRO A 10 1.84 -20.58 -10.92
N VAL A 11 1.26 -20.98 -12.06
CA VAL A 11 1.40 -20.25 -13.33
C VAL A 11 0.88 -18.81 -13.27
N HIS A 12 -0.11 -18.51 -12.44
CA HIS A 12 -0.61 -17.14 -12.29
C HIS A 12 0.42 -16.27 -11.54
N HIS A 13 1.04 -16.82 -10.48
CA HIS A 13 2.11 -16.10 -9.76
C HIS A 13 3.36 -15.88 -10.64
N GLU A 14 3.71 -16.89 -11.44
CA GLU A 14 4.80 -16.80 -12.42
C GLU A 14 4.51 -15.72 -13.48
N GLU A 15 3.28 -15.67 -14.00
CA GLU A 15 2.86 -14.68 -14.98
C GLU A 15 2.84 -13.26 -14.40
N ASP A 16 2.24 -13.05 -13.22
CA ASP A 16 2.23 -11.75 -12.54
C ASP A 16 3.67 -11.25 -12.29
N THR A 17 4.55 -12.14 -11.83
CA THR A 17 5.96 -11.81 -11.61
C THR A 17 6.65 -11.46 -12.93
N ARG A 18 6.41 -12.21 -14.01
CA ARG A 18 6.97 -11.90 -15.33
C ARG A 18 6.52 -10.54 -15.83
N ILE A 19 5.24 -10.19 -15.70
CA ILE A 19 4.71 -8.89 -16.12
C ILE A 19 5.37 -7.76 -15.33
N MET A 20 5.52 -7.90 -14.01
CA MET A 20 6.24 -6.93 -13.17
C MET A 20 7.69 -6.75 -13.63
N LEU A 21 8.39 -7.85 -13.93
CA LEU A 21 9.77 -7.82 -14.43
C LEU A 21 9.88 -7.15 -15.80
N ASP A 22 8.96 -7.45 -16.72
CA ASP A 22 8.91 -6.85 -18.06
C ASP A 22 8.71 -5.32 -17.97
N MET A 23 8.00 -4.84 -16.93
CA MET A 23 7.82 -3.41 -16.65
C MET A 23 9.01 -2.77 -15.92
N GLY A 24 9.97 -3.57 -15.42
CA GLY A 24 11.14 -3.09 -14.67
C GLY A 24 10.89 -2.86 -13.18
N VAL A 25 9.87 -3.49 -12.60
CA VAL A 25 9.57 -3.40 -11.15
C VAL A 25 10.71 -3.99 -10.33
N ASN A 26 11.16 -3.25 -9.32
CA ASN A 26 12.16 -3.69 -8.35
C ASN A 26 11.65 -3.73 -6.90
N ALA A 27 10.41 -3.28 -6.65
CA ALA A 27 9.76 -3.33 -5.36
C ALA A 27 8.27 -3.62 -5.51
N VAL A 28 7.70 -4.38 -4.57
CA VAL A 28 6.27 -4.72 -4.54
C VAL A 28 5.71 -4.58 -3.13
N ARG A 29 4.48 -4.09 -3.03
CA ARG A 29 3.66 -4.17 -1.83
C ARG A 29 2.61 -5.24 -2.07
N LEU A 30 2.73 -6.37 -1.37
CA LEU A 30 1.78 -7.49 -1.46
C LEU A 30 0.59 -7.24 -0.53
N ALA A 31 -0.21 -6.24 -0.90
CA ALA A 31 -1.43 -5.84 -0.22
C ALA A 31 -2.58 -6.87 -0.40
N HIS A 32 -3.57 -6.98 0.48
CA HIS A 32 -3.67 -6.42 1.84
C HIS A 32 -3.65 -7.55 2.88
N TYR A 33 -2.82 -8.57 2.67
CA TYR A 33 -2.77 -9.77 3.50
C TYR A 33 -1.52 -10.59 3.20
N PRO A 34 -1.12 -11.52 4.10
CA PRO A 34 -0.09 -12.49 3.80
C PRO A 34 -0.45 -13.28 2.54
N GLN A 35 0.43 -13.22 1.54
CA GLN A 35 0.25 -13.94 0.28
C GLN A 35 0.92 -15.32 0.31
N ALA A 36 0.85 -16.05 -0.81
CA ALA A 36 1.40 -17.39 -0.91
C ALA A 36 2.92 -17.41 -0.71
N THR A 37 3.45 -18.42 -0.01
CA THR A 37 4.91 -18.68 0.09
C THR A 37 5.58 -18.67 -1.28
N TYR A 38 4.93 -19.25 -2.29
CA TYR A 38 5.46 -19.29 -3.65
C TYR A 38 5.60 -17.90 -4.29
N MET A 39 4.75 -16.93 -3.93
CA MET A 39 4.90 -15.56 -4.40
C MET A 39 6.15 -14.92 -3.77
N TYR A 40 6.37 -15.11 -2.46
CA TYR A 40 7.58 -14.63 -1.79
C TYR A 40 8.85 -15.32 -2.32
N ASP A 41 8.79 -16.63 -2.64
CA ASP A 41 9.89 -17.35 -3.29
C ASP A 41 10.27 -16.71 -4.64
N LEU A 42 9.27 -16.24 -5.41
CA LEU A 42 9.50 -15.53 -6.67
C LEU A 42 10.14 -14.16 -6.43
N MET A 43 9.70 -13.43 -5.41
CA MET A 43 10.30 -12.14 -5.06
C MET A 43 11.76 -12.30 -4.63
N ASP A 44 12.05 -13.34 -3.83
CA ASP A 44 13.42 -13.71 -3.44
C ASP A 44 14.28 -14.02 -4.67
N LYS A 45 13.77 -14.90 -5.54
CA LYS A 45 14.48 -15.37 -6.74
C LYS A 45 14.84 -14.22 -7.68
N HIS A 46 13.97 -13.23 -7.78
CA HIS A 46 14.11 -12.11 -8.72
C HIS A 46 14.68 -10.84 -8.08
N GLY A 47 14.93 -10.83 -6.76
CA GLY A 47 15.48 -9.68 -6.06
C GLY A 47 14.53 -8.49 -5.97
N ILE A 48 13.23 -8.74 -5.85
CA ILE A 48 12.20 -7.71 -5.73
C ILE A 48 11.99 -7.38 -4.25
N VAL A 49 12.24 -6.13 -3.85
CA VAL A 49 12.05 -5.68 -2.47
C VAL A 49 10.57 -5.71 -2.11
N THR A 50 10.22 -6.43 -1.06
CA THR A 50 8.83 -6.75 -0.72
C THR A 50 8.41 -6.11 0.59
N TRP A 51 7.26 -5.44 0.55
CA TRP A 51 6.45 -5.10 1.72
C TRP A 51 5.31 -6.13 1.83
N ALA A 52 5.32 -6.91 2.90
CA ALA A 52 4.24 -7.83 3.29
C ALA A 52 3.43 -7.26 4.46
N GLU A 53 2.10 -7.43 4.49
CA GLU A 53 1.24 -6.84 5.52
C GLU A 53 0.12 -7.77 6.02
N ILE A 54 -0.33 -7.54 7.26
CA ILE A 54 -1.53 -8.19 7.81
C ILE A 54 -2.81 -7.53 7.28
N PRO A 55 -3.97 -8.24 7.28
CA PRO A 55 -5.25 -7.69 6.83
C PRO A 55 -5.93 -6.79 7.87
N PHE A 56 -5.18 -5.85 8.45
CA PHE A 56 -5.76 -4.82 9.31
C PHE A 56 -6.15 -3.59 8.48
N VAL A 57 -7.29 -3.72 7.80
CA VAL A 57 -7.74 -2.79 6.75
C VAL A 57 -8.92 -1.95 7.24
N GLY A 58 -8.83 -0.64 7.07
CA GLY A 58 -9.88 0.32 7.34
C GLY A 58 -10.83 0.52 6.15
N PRO A 59 -11.87 1.36 6.33
CA PRO A 59 -12.97 1.45 5.38
C PRO A 59 -12.70 2.34 4.17
N GLY A 60 -11.59 3.09 4.14
CA GLY A 60 -11.37 4.13 3.14
C GLY A 60 -12.52 5.13 3.09
N GLY A 61 -13.05 5.39 1.90
CA GLY A 61 -14.25 6.21 1.68
C GLY A 61 -15.59 5.50 1.93
N TYR A 62 -15.59 4.24 2.37
CA TYR A 62 -16.80 3.45 2.60
C TYR A 62 -17.28 3.49 4.06
N ALA A 63 -18.38 2.79 4.32
CA ALA A 63 -18.97 2.66 5.66
C ALA A 63 -18.18 1.69 6.55
N ASP A 64 -18.61 1.60 7.82
CA ASP A 64 -18.05 0.72 8.85
C ASP A 64 -16.61 1.05 9.27
N LYS A 65 -15.91 0.06 9.83
CA LYS A 65 -14.65 0.24 10.57
C LYS A 65 -13.73 -0.97 10.40
N GLY A 66 -12.43 -0.69 10.37
CA GLY A 66 -11.38 -1.72 10.36
C GLY A 66 -11.05 -2.30 11.73
N LEU A 67 -11.39 -1.58 12.81
CA LEU A 67 -11.24 -2.05 14.19
C LEU A 67 -12.62 -2.24 14.83
N VAL A 68 -12.83 -3.40 15.44
CA VAL A 68 -13.85 -3.60 16.48
C VAL A 68 -13.10 -3.81 17.79
N ASP A 69 -13.20 -2.87 18.73
CA ASP A 69 -12.36 -2.90 19.95
C ASP A 69 -12.90 -3.91 20.98
N GLN A 70 -12.60 -5.18 20.73
CA GLN A 70 -12.91 -6.30 21.62
C GLN A 70 -11.70 -7.23 21.73
N PRO A 71 -11.50 -7.91 22.88
CA PRO A 71 -10.33 -8.77 23.09
C PRO A 71 -10.16 -9.85 22.01
N SER A 72 -11.24 -10.47 21.54
CA SER A 72 -11.17 -11.51 20.50
C SER A 72 -10.62 -11.00 19.17
N PHE A 73 -10.99 -9.77 18.77
CA PHE A 73 -10.46 -9.14 17.56
C PHE A 73 -8.97 -8.84 17.71
N ARG A 74 -8.60 -8.22 18.85
CA ARG A 74 -7.22 -7.83 19.12
C ARG A 74 -6.27 -9.02 19.22
N GLU A 75 -6.68 -10.08 19.91
CA GLU A 75 -5.85 -11.28 20.06
C GLU A 75 -5.73 -12.05 18.75
N ASN A 76 -6.79 -12.10 17.92
CA ASN A 76 -6.71 -12.70 16.61
C ASN A 76 -5.77 -11.91 15.68
N GLY A 77 -5.82 -10.57 15.65
CA GLY A 77 -4.90 -9.77 14.84
C GLY A 77 -3.44 -9.90 15.28
N LYS A 78 -3.18 -10.07 16.59
CA LYS A 78 -1.83 -10.39 17.10
C LYS A 78 -1.35 -11.76 16.60
N GLU A 79 -2.24 -12.75 16.53
CA GLU A 79 -1.91 -14.07 15.99
C GLU A 79 -1.57 -13.98 14.50
N GLN A 80 -2.40 -13.29 13.71
CA GLN A 80 -2.13 -13.10 12.28
C GLN A 80 -0.79 -12.40 12.01
N LEU A 81 -0.41 -11.43 12.85
CA LEU A 81 0.91 -10.78 12.77
C LEU A 81 2.05 -11.77 13.04
N LYS A 82 1.94 -12.56 14.12
CA LYS A 82 2.95 -13.58 14.46
C LYS A 82 3.02 -14.68 13.39
N GLU A 83 1.87 -15.10 12.84
CA GLU A 83 1.80 -16.05 11.74
C GLU A 83 2.55 -15.53 10.51
N MET A 84 2.23 -14.32 10.05
CA MET A 84 2.91 -13.71 8.91
C MET A 84 4.42 -13.65 9.12
N ILE A 85 4.87 -13.10 10.25
CA ILE A 85 6.30 -12.92 10.53
C ILE A 85 7.00 -14.28 10.60
N ARG A 86 6.47 -15.25 11.36
CA ARG A 86 7.15 -16.54 11.57
C ARG A 86 7.14 -17.42 10.33
N GLN A 87 6.03 -17.44 9.57
CA GLN A 87 5.92 -18.25 8.36
C GLN A 87 6.80 -17.73 7.24
N HIS A 88 6.98 -16.40 7.16
CA HIS A 88 7.69 -15.74 6.06
C HIS A 88 9.04 -15.12 6.48
N TYR A 89 9.53 -15.45 7.67
CA TYR A 89 10.74 -14.86 8.28
C TYR A 89 12.00 -14.96 7.40
N ASN A 90 12.13 -16.05 6.65
CA ASN A 90 13.36 -16.38 5.92
C ASN A 90 13.39 -15.82 4.49
N HIS A 91 12.35 -15.10 4.05
CA HIS A 91 12.35 -14.48 2.72
C HIS A 91 13.23 -13.21 2.73
N PRO A 92 14.38 -13.20 2.05
CA PRO A 92 15.23 -12.01 1.95
C PRO A 92 14.56 -10.86 1.18
N SER A 93 13.59 -11.15 0.29
CA SER A 93 12.82 -10.12 -0.40
C SER A 93 12.03 -9.24 0.56
N ILE A 94 11.46 -9.83 1.62
CA ILE A 94 10.67 -9.08 2.59
C ILE A 94 11.60 -8.16 3.38
N CYS A 95 11.40 -6.86 3.22
CA CYS A 95 12.17 -5.81 3.90
C CYS A 95 11.30 -4.96 4.84
N PHE A 96 9.97 -5.09 4.78
CA PHE A 96 9.04 -4.29 5.58
C PHE A 96 7.84 -5.13 6.05
N TRP A 97 7.47 -4.96 7.32
CA TRP A 97 6.23 -5.52 7.88
C TRP A 97 5.15 -4.44 8.01
N GLY A 98 4.12 -4.55 7.18
CA GLY A 98 2.96 -3.65 7.19
C GLY A 98 1.98 -3.98 8.31
N LEU A 99 1.64 -2.98 9.13
CA LEU A 99 0.75 -3.17 10.29
C LEU A 99 -0.71 -2.80 10.04
N PHE A 100 -0.99 -1.89 9.09
CA PHE A 100 -2.34 -1.52 8.73
C PHE A 100 -2.44 -0.84 7.36
N ASN A 101 -3.67 -0.78 6.86
CA ASN A 101 -4.08 0.02 5.71
C ASN A 101 -5.31 0.88 6.06
N GLU A 102 -5.25 2.20 5.89
CA GLU A 102 -6.39 3.14 5.95
C GLU A 102 -7.29 3.10 7.19
N LEU A 103 -6.72 2.80 8.37
CA LEU A 103 -7.44 2.92 9.64
C LEU A 103 -7.71 4.39 9.98
N LYS A 104 -8.76 4.63 10.78
CA LYS A 104 -9.15 5.96 11.25
C LYS A 104 -9.36 5.98 12.76
N GLU A 105 -9.08 7.11 13.40
CA GLU A 105 -9.23 7.28 14.86
C GLU A 105 -10.69 7.43 15.31
N GLN A 106 -11.60 7.77 14.39
CA GLN A 106 -12.99 8.02 14.72
C GLN A 106 -13.74 6.71 15.06
N GLY A 107 -14.32 6.67 16.27
CA GLY A 107 -15.01 5.50 16.80
C GLY A 107 -14.10 4.70 17.71
N ASP A 108 -13.96 3.41 17.43
CA ASP A 108 -12.98 2.54 18.10
C ASP A 108 -11.58 2.97 17.63
N ASN A 109 -10.85 3.71 18.46
CA ASN A 109 -9.56 4.30 18.09
C ASN A 109 -8.44 3.23 18.13
N PRO A 110 -7.76 2.94 16.99
CA PRO A 110 -6.80 1.85 16.91
C PRO A 110 -5.38 2.23 17.36
N VAL A 111 -5.10 3.49 17.72
CA VAL A 111 -3.73 3.97 18.04
C VAL A 111 -3.01 3.08 19.05
N GLU A 112 -3.63 2.79 20.19
CA GLU A 112 -2.99 1.96 21.22
C GLU A 112 -2.83 0.50 20.78
N TYR A 113 -3.76 -0.02 19.98
CA TYR A 113 -3.63 -1.37 19.44
C TYR A 113 -2.50 -1.48 18.41
N ILE A 114 -2.33 -0.48 17.54
CA ILE A 114 -1.23 -0.46 16.58
C ILE A 114 0.12 -0.33 17.30
N LYS A 115 0.20 0.41 18.42
CA LYS A 115 1.41 0.42 19.27
C LYS A 115 1.72 -0.96 19.84
N GLU A 116 0.72 -1.72 20.29
CA GLU A 116 0.91 -3.11 20.72
C GLU A 116 1.43 -3.99 19.56
N LEU A 117 0.82 -3.90 18.38
CA LEU A 117 1.26 -4.65 17.19
C LEU A 117 2.68 -4.27 16.78
N ASN A 118 3.03 -2.99 16.84
CA ASN A 118 4.36 -2.51 16.52
C ASN A 118 5.40 -3.08 17.49
N ALA A 119 5.10 -3.12 18.79
CA ALA A 119 5.98 -3.74 19.79
C ALA A 119 6.14 -5.25 19.56
N ILE A 120 5.06 -5.95 19.21
CA ILE A 120 5.09 -7.39 18.89
C ILE A 120 5.93 -7.65 17.63
N ALA A 121 5.76 -6.86 16.57
CA ALA A 121 6.54 -7.01 15.34
C ALA A 121 8.04 -6.91 15.61
N HIS A 122 8.47 -5.92 16.39
CA HIS A 122 9.86 -5.76 16.80
C HIS A 122 10.37 -6.87 17.73
N GLN A 123 9.48 -7.46 18.54
CA GLN A 123 9.84 -8.59 19.40
C GLN A 123 10.02 -9.89 18.59
N GLU A 124 9.17 -10.13 17.60
CA GLU A 124 9.22 -11.31 16.72
C GLU A 124 10.34 -11.20 15.67
N ASP A 125 10.56 -10.00 15.13
CA ASP A 125 11.59 -9.74 14.14
C ASP A 125 12.25 -8.36 14.34
N PRO A 126 13.36 -8.27 15.10
CA PRO A 126 14.09 -7.03 15.26
C PRO A 126 14.94 -6.65 14.02
N THR A 127 14.93 -7.47 12.96
CA THR A 127 15.79 -7.28 11.78
C THR A 127 15.15 -6.48 10.65
N ARG A 128 13.82 -6.30 10.68
CA ARG A 128 13.05 -5.60 9.65
C ARG A 128 12.23 -4.45 10.25
N PRO A 129 12.20 -3.28 9.61
CA PRO A 129 11.35 -2.18 10.05
C PRO A 129 9.86 -2.48 9.85
N THR A 130 9.04 -1.88 10.69
CA THR A 130 7.59 -1.82 10.45
C THR A 130 7.22 -0.66 9.53
N THR A 131 6.12 -0.82 8.81
CA THR A 131 5.51 0.24 8.02
C THR A 131 3.99 0.17 8.02
N SER A 132 3.31 1.14 7.41
CA SER A 132 1.87 1.22 7.32
C SER A 132 1.41 2.14 6.20
N ALA A 133 0.24 1.87 5.64
CA ALA A 133 -0.40 2.66 4.60
C ALA A 133 -1.54 3.50 5.21
N SER A 134 -1.40 4.82 5.17
CA SER A 134 -2.35 5.76 5.78
C SER A 134 -3.11 6.59 4.74
N ASN A 135 -4.34 6.95 5.07
CA ASN A 135 -5.10 8.01 4.40
C ASN A 135 -5.56 9.09 5.38
N GLN A 136 -4.95 9.12 6.58
CA GLN A 136 -5.28 10.03 7.66
C GLN A 136 -4.13 10.99 7.93
N GLU A 137 -4.47 12.06 8.65
CA GLU A 137 -3.52 12.85 9.43
C GLU A 137 -3.54 12.36 10.89
N GLY A 138 -2.59 12.81 11.72
CA GLY A 138 -2.65 12.57 13.17
C GLY A 138 -1.82 11.37 13.65
N ALA A 139 -2.21 10.81 14.81
CA ALA A 139 -1.32 10.01 15.65
C ALA A 139 -0.94 8.66 15.03
N LEU A 140 -1.78 8.12 14.14
CA LEU A 140 -1.53 6.87 13.43
C LEU A 140 -0.22 6.89 12.63
N ASN A 141 0.18 8.06 12.12
CA ASN A 141 1.32 8.22 11.21
C ASN A 141 2.68 8.24 11.93
N PHE A 142 2.70 8.17 13.27
CA PHE A 142 3.90 8.30 14.10
C PHE A 142 4.23 7.03 14.90
N ILE A 143 3.64 5.89 14.54
CA ILE A 143 3.79 4.64 15.31
C ILE A 143 4.84 3.71 14.68
N THR A 144 4.80 3.53 13.37
CA THR A 144 5.69 2.62 12.61
C THR A 144 7.01 3.30 12.25
N ASP A 145 8.06 2.50 11.94
CA ASP A 145 9.40 3.05 11.67
C ASP A 145 9.48 3.85 10.36
N HIS A 146 8.65 3.45 9.39
CA HIS A 146 8.45 4.08 8.09
C HIS A 146 6.95 4.28 7.87
N ILE A 147 6.57 5.40 7.27
CA ILE A 147 5.16 5.71 7.02
C ILE A 147 4.93 5.97 5.54
N ALA A 148 3.80 5.49 5.04
CA ALA A 148 3.40 5.71 3.66
C ALA A 148 1.95 6.18 3.59
N TRP A 149 1.61 6.91 2.53
CA TRP A 149 0.24 7.35 2.29
C TRP A 149 -0.32 6.86 0.97
N ASN A 150 -1.60 6.55 0.99
CA ASN A 150 -2.41 6.31 -0.20
C ASN A 150 -2.83 7.66 -0.78
N ARG A 151 -2.37 7.98 -1.99
CA ARG A 151 -2.56 9.30 -2.61
C ARG A 151 -3.13 9.17 -4.01
N TYR A 152 -4.24 9.85 -4.26
CA TYR A 152 -5.00 9.76 -5.50
C TYR A 152 -5.21 11.15 -6.14
N ASP A 153 -4.25 12.05 -5.94
CA ASP A 153 -4.24 13.42 -6.46
C ASP A 153 -4.34 13.46 -7.99
N GLY A 154 -5.45 13.96 -8.54
CA GLY A 154 -5.77 13.91 -9.98
C GLY A 154 -6.72 12.78 -10.38
N TRP A 155 -7.05 11.86 -9.48
CA TRP A 155 -8.10 10.86 -9.68
C TRP A 155 -9.34 11.19 -8.84
N TYR A 156 -9.28 11.08 -7.51
CA TYR A 156 -10.38 11.43 -6.59
C TYR A 156 -10.47 12.95 -6.33
N GLY A 157 -10.46 13.74 -7.40
CA GLY A 157 -10.42 15.20 -7.38
C GLY A 157 -9.00 15.77 -7.42
N ALA A 158 -8.89 17.08 -7.22
CA ALA A 158 -7.63 17.85 -7.31
C ALA A 158 -6.86 17.63 -8.62
N THR A 159 -5.55 17.88 -8.60
CA THR A 159 -4.63 17.70 -9.74
C THR A 159 -3.37 17.01 -9.24
N PRO A 160 -2.58 16.33 -10.09
CA PRO A 160 -1.32 15.73 -9.66
C PRO A 160 -0.39 16.69 -8.89
N ALA A 161 -0.43 18.00 -9.18
CA ALA A 161 0.37 19.00 -8.49
C ALA A 161 0.09 19.11 -6.97
N THR A 162 -1.08 18.65 -6.48
CA THR A 162 -1.35 18.64 -5.04
C THR A 162 -0.59 17.52 -4.31
N LEU A 163 -0.19 16.45 -5.00
CA LEU A 163 0.75 15.46 -4.45
C LEU A 163 2.09 16.11 -4.13
N ALA A 164 2.64 16.89 -5.06
CA ALA A 164 3.88 17.63 -4.87
C ALA A 164 3.81 18.56 -3.67
N THR A 165 2.75 19.38 -3.60
CA THR A 165 2.53 20.32 -2.51
C THR A 165 2.44 19.61 -1.16
N TRP A 166 1.70 18.50 -1.10
CA TRP A 166 1.53 17.74 0.12
C TRP A 166 2.83 17.05 0.56
N LEU A 167 3.54 16.38 -0.35
CA LEU A 167 4.83 15.73 -0.06
C LEU A 167 5.84 16.72 0.53
N ASP A 168 6.00 17.87 -0.11
CA ASP A 168 6.98 18.89 0.31
C ASP A 168 6.59 19.52 1.66
N ALA A 169 5.30 19.75 1.89
CA ALA A 169 4.81 20.28 3.16
C ALA A 169 4.97 19.28 4.31
N THR A 170 4.60 18.00 4.09
CA THR A 170 4.73 16.93 5.08
C THR A 170 6.20 16.72 5.44
N HIS A 171 7.08 16.59 4.44
CA HIS A 171 8.51 16.41 4.69
C HIS A 171 9.14 17.62 5.43
N LYS A 172 8.72 18.84 5.09
CA LYS A 172 9.18 20.05 5.79
C LYS A 172 8.73 20.10 7.25
N ASN A 173 7.49 19.71 7.53
CA ASN A 173 6.90 19.79 8.86
C ASN A 173 7.34 18.62 9.76
N HIS A 174 7.66 17.47 9.16
CA HIS A 174 8.06 16.24 9.82
C HIS A 174 9.32 15.64 9.16
N PRO A 175 10.48 16.31 9.26
CA PRO A 175 11.71 15.86 8.60
C PRO A 175 12.23 14.52 9.11
N GLU A 176 11.76 14.05 10.27
CA GLU A 176 12.05 12.75 10.85
C GLU A 176 11.30 11.58 10.17
N MET A 177 10.20 11.86 9.47
CA MET A 177 9.40 10.83 8.82
C MET A 177 10.10 10.28 7.58
N LYS A 178 10.12 8.96 7.47
CA LYS A 178 10.53 8.24 6.26
C LYS A 178 9.30 8.00 5.41
N ILE A 179 9.04 8.94 4.51
CA ILE A 179 7.80 9.03 3.72
C ILE A 179 7.87 8.12 2.49
N ALA A 180 6.83 7.33 2.25
CA ALA A 180 6.58 6.64 0.99
C ALA A 180 5.16 6.92 0.46
N ILE A 181 4.91 6.52 -0.77
CA ILE A 181 3.56 6.45 -1.36
C ILE A 181 3.15 4.98 -1.43
N SER A 182 2.21 4.55 -0.59
CA SER A 182 1.78 3.15 -0.52
C SER A 182 0.80 2.75 -1.61
N GLU A 183 0.10 3.72 -2.20
CA GLU A 183 -0.79 3.58 -3.35
C GLU A 183 -0.84 4.91 -4.12
N TYR A 184 -0.80 4.85 -5.45
CA TYR A 184 -1.22 5.95 -6.32
C TYR A 184 -1.66 5.43 -7.70
N GLY A 185 -2.89 5.74 -8.09
CA GLY A 185 -3.43 5.20 -9.33
C GLY A 185 -4.63 5.95 -9.88
N ALA A 186 -4.99 5.59 -11.10
CA ALA A 186 -6.21 6.03 -11.78
C ALA A 186 -6.85 4.85 -12.52
N GLY A 187 -8.17 4.86 -12.67
CA GLY A 187 -8.89 3.83 -13.42
C GLY A 187 -8.83 4.05 -14.93
N ALA A 188 -8.82 2.96 -15.69
CA ALA A 188 -8.92 2.96 -17.14
C ALA A 188 -9.69 1.73 -17.65
N SER A 189 -10.36 1.91 -18.79
CA SER A 189 -10.86 0.83 -19.62
C SER A 189 -10.20 0.95 -20.99
N ILE A 190 -9.58 -0.12 -21.47
CA ILE A 190 -9.00 -0.19 -22.82
C ILE A 190 -10.04 0.02 -23.93
N TYR A 191 -11.34 -0.08 -23.61
CA TYR A 191 -12.43 0.13 -24.54
C TYR A 191 -12.98 1.57 -24.53
N HIS A 192 -12.53 2.41 -23.60
CA HIS A 192 -12.93 3.80 -23.51
C HIS A 192 -11.82 4.67 -24.08
N GLN A 193 -12.05 5.17 -25.30
CA GLN A 193 -11.09 5.97 -26.03
C GLN A 193 -11.72 7.29 -26.41
N GLN A 194 -10.94 8.36 -26.34
CA GLN A 194 -11.32 9.70 -26.77
C GLN A 194 -10.09 10.44 -27.27
N ASP A 195 -10.29 11.32 -28.26
CA ASP A 195 -9.20 12.08 -28.88
C ASP A 195 -8.67 13.18 -27.94
N SER A 196 -9.56 13.85 -27.21
CA SER A 196 -9.20 14.90 -26.26
C SER A 196 -8.81 14.33 -24.89
N LEU A 197 -7.86 14.99 -24.23
CA LEU A 197 -7.56 14.71 -22.82
C LEU A 197 -8.55 15.48 -21.93
N ALA A 198 -9.35 14.75 -21.16
CA ALA A 198 -10.25 15.32 -20.17
C ALA A 198 -10.30 14.44 -18.92
N GLN A 199 -10.31 15.08 -17.76
CA GLN A 199 -10.43 14.39 -16.48
C GLN A 199 -11.77 13.66 -16.39
N THR A 200 -11.71 12.37 -16.06
CA THR A 200 -12.93 11.60 -15.79
C THR A 200 -13.39 11.73 -14.34
N VAL A 201 -14.67 11.44 -14.11
CA VAL A 201 -15.26 11.30 -12.79
C VAL A 201 -15.09 9.84 -12.33
N PRO A 202 -14.36 9.57 -11.23
CA PRO A 202 -14.06 8.19 -10.80
C PRO A 202 -15.28 7.30 -10.62
N GLY A 203 -16.36 7.81 -10.03
CA GLY A 203 -17.61 7.07 -9.81
C GLY A 203 -18.48 6.89 -11.06
N SER A 204 -18.03 7.31 -12.23
CA SER A 204 -18.77 7.17 -13.50
C SER A 204 -18.45 5.85 -14.21
N TRP A 205 -19.18 5.57 -15.30
CA TRP A 205 -18.97 4.40 -16.17
C TRP A 205 -18.01 4.66 -17.34
N TRP A 206 -17.32 5.81 -17.36
CA TRP A 206 -16.45 6.19 -18.47
C TRP A 206 -15.04 6.49 -17.96
N HIS A 207 -14.08 5.63 -18.24
CA HIS A 207 -12.69 5.75 -17.77
C HIS A 207 -11.74 5.67 -18.96
N PRO A 208 -11.46 6.78 -19.65
CA PRO A 208 -10.68 6.77 -20.87
C PRO A 208 -9.20 6.48 -20.58
N GLU A 209 -8.58 5.62 -21.40
CA GLU A 209 -7.19 5.17 -21.22
C GLU A 209 -6.18 6.34 -21.17
N ASN A 210 -6.42 7.38 -21.98
CA ASN A 210 -5.54 8.54 -22.03
C ASN A 210 -5.48 9.33 -20.72
N TRP A 211 -6.50 9.26 -19.84
CA TRP A 211 -6.46 9.92 -18.53
C TRP A 211 -5.55 9.18 -17.54
N GLN A 212 -5.62 7.85 -17.45
CA GLN A 212 -4.72 7.08 -16.61
C GLN A 212 -3.26 7.24 -17.07
N THR A 213 -3.04 7.28 -18.38
CA THR A 213 -1.72 7.54 -18.97
C THR A 213 -1.15 8.88 -18.50
N GLU A 214 -1.92 9.96 -18.65
CA GLU A 214 -1.51 11.28 -18.18
C GLU A 214 -1.29 11.30 -16.65
N TYR A 215 -2.18 10.67 -15.89
CA TYR A 215 -2.09 10.59 -14.43
C TYR A 215 -0.74 10.00 -13.98
N HIS A 216 -0.35 8.85 -14.54
CA HIS A 216 0.92 8.22 -14.15
C HIS A 216 2.12 9.02 -14.62
N ILE A 217 2.08 9.63 -15.83
CA ILE A 217 3.16 10.49 -16.31
C ILE A 217 3.41 11.66 -15.35
N GLN A 218 2.35 12.33 -14.89
CA GLN A 218 2.48 13.51 -14.03
C GLN A 218 2.87 13.14 -12.60
N ASN A 219 2.25 12.12 -12.00
CA ASN A 219 2.61 11.68 -10.65
C ASN A 219 4.01 11.07 -10.59
N TRP A 220 4.43 10.31 -11.62
CA TRP A 220 5.79 9.78 -11.69
C TRP A 220 6.85 10.89 -11.73
N LYS A 221 6.65 11.95 -12.54
CA LYS A 221 7.57 13.11 -12.55
C LYS A 221 7.74 13.71 -11.16
N ILE A 222 6.63 13.89 -10.45
CA ILE A 222 6.61 14.45 -9.09
C ILE A 222 7.39 13.57 -8.11
N ILE A 223 7.14 12.25 -8.13
CA ILE A 223 7.80 11.29 -7.24
C ILE A 223 9.30 11.22 -7.56
N ASN A 224 9.67 11.13 -8.85
CA ASN A 224 11.05 11.02 -9.30
C ASN A 224 11.92 12.24 -8.93
N GLU A 225 11.33 13.42 -8.75
CA GLU A 225 12.02 14.63 -8.31
C GLU A 225 12.26 14.69 -6.77
N ARG A 226 11.72 13.73 -6.00
CA ARG A 226 11.70 13.76 -4.53
C ARG A 226 12.41 12.54 -3.94
N PRO A 227 13.75 12.53 -3.90
CA PRO A 227 14.52 11.37 -3.43
C PRO A 227 14.34 11.06 -1.93
N TYR A 228 13.70 11.94 -1.14
CA TYR A 228 13.30 11.65 0.24
C TYR A 228 12.10 10.69 0.32
N VAL A 229 11.36 10.50 -0.78
CA VAL A 229 10.32 9.47 -0.90
C VAL A 229 11.02 8.13 -1.13
N TRP A 230 11.05 7.28 -0.10
CA TRP A 230 11.90 6.07 -0.13
C TRP A 230 11.32 4.95 -1.01
N ALA A 231 10.00 4.94 -1.23
CA ALA A 231 9.33 4.04 -2.17
C ALA A 231 8.00 4.64 -2.65
N SER A 232 7.53 4.15 -3.80
CA SER A 232 6.21 4.43 -4.34
C SER A 232 5.64 3.17 -4.98
N PHE A 233 4.42 2.79 -4.63
CA PHE A 233 3.73 1.63 -5.16
C PHE A 233 2.49 2.10 -5.94
N VAL A 234 2.43 1.74 -7.22
CA VAL A 234 1.28 2.02 -8.12
C VAL A 234 0.04 1.29 -7.62
#